data_AF-A0A7K3Y9X1-F1
#
_entry.id   AF-A0A7K3Y9X1-F1
#
_cell.length_a   1.000
_cell.length_b   1.000
_cell.length_c   1.000
_cell.angle_alpha   90.00
_cell.angle_beta   90.00
_cell.angle_gamma   90.00
#
_symmetry.space_group_name_H-M   'P 1'
#
loop_
_entity.id
_entity.type
_entity.pdbx_description
1 polymer ?
#
loop_
_entity_poly.entity_id
_entity_poly.type
_entity_poly.pdbx_seq_one_letter_code
_entity_poly.pdbx_strand_id
1 'polypeptide(L)'
;MILVIDLCYRGDSLSRDEFVGPVVRHLRGAGSSPAVRHYTAIGTHDFEVADGVILCGTALKDRGFMENPGRFRWFHAFERPVLGISSGMLALAAAFGGDIEPCSGIGMTDLRVIAPDPLFAGRETFAAYELHDFAVRVLDGFIPLAVSDRCVQAIRHRSLPLYGVLFHPEVRNEWIIERFAGLVESAGASIPGDP
;
A
#
# COMPACT_ATOMS: atom_id res chain seq x y z
N MET A 1 10.00 -6.51 11.49
CA MET A 1 10.37 -5.24 10.84
C MET A 1 9.51 -5.02 9.60
N ILE A 2 8.92 -3.83 9.43
CA ILE A 2 8.21 -3.45 8.21
C ILE A 2 9.13 -2.64 7.29
N LEU A 3 9.26 -3.05 6.02
CA LEU A 3 9.97 -2.30 4.99
C LEU A 3 9.04 -1.26 4.37
N VAL A 4 9.39 0.01 4.45
CA VAL A 4 8.69 1.12 3.80
C VAL A 4 9.43 1.50 2.54
N ILE A 5 8.75 1.40 1.41
CA ILE A 5 9.27 1.68 0.08
C ILE A 5 8.82 3.07 -0.35
N ASP A 6 9.79 3.96 -0.51
CA ASP A 6 9.64 5.28 -1.10
C ASP A 6 9.58 5.15 -2.64
N LEU A 7 8.44 5.56 -3.22
CA LEU A 7 8.18 5.56 -4.65
C LEU A 7 8.43 6.91 -5.33
N CYS A 8 8.82 7.95 -4.58
CA CYS A 8 9.04 9.29 -5.14
C CYS A 8 10.11 9.26 -6.25
N TYR A 9 10.12 10.24 -7.13
CA TYR A 9 10.99 10.28 -8.32
C TYR A 9 12.49 10.19 -7.99
N ARG A 10 12.88 10.60 -6.78
CA ARG A 10 14.25 10.52 -6.27
C ARG A 10 14.24 10.32 -4.76
N GLY A 11 15.17 9.50 -4.28
CA GLY A 11 15.49 9.39 -2.86
C GLY A 11 15.83 10.76 -2.25
N ASP A 12 15.38 10.96 -1.01
CA ASP A 12 15.55 12.21 -0.25
C ASP A 12 14.99 13.45 -0.97
N SER A 13 14.01 13.27 -1.85
CA SER A 13 13.20 14.39 -2.36
C SER A 13 12.28 14.94 -1.28
N LEU A 14 11.84 16.20 -1.42
CA LEU A 14 10.90 16.82 -0.47
C LEU A 14 9.57 16.06 -0.39
N SER A 15 9.13 15.44 -1.49
CA SER A 15 7.93 14.60 -1.54
C SER A 15 7.98 13.43 -0.54
N ARG A 16 9.18 12.95 -0.21
CA ARG A 16 9.36 11.91 0.81
C ARG A 16 8.79 12.33 2.17
N ASP A 17 8.95 13.60 2.54
CA ASP A 17 8.44 14.09 3.83
C ASP A 17 6.92 14.19 3.86
N GLU A 18 6.27 14.27 2.70
CA GLU A 18 4.82 14.29 2.54
C GLU A 18 4.22 12.88 2.51
N PHE A 19 4.81 11.94 1.74
CA PHE A 19 4.20 10.63 1.49
C PHE A 19 4.82 9.46 2.27
N VAL A 20 6.06 9.59 2.73
CA VAL A 20 6.80 8.52 3.43
C VAL A 20 6.95 8.84 4.91
N GLY A 21 7.29 10.09 5.23
CA GLY A 21 7.46 10.55 6.61
C GLY A 21 6.28 10.26 7.53
N PRO A 22 5.02 10.57 7.13
CA PRO A 22 3.84 10.31 7.95
C PRO A 22 3.57 8.81 8.14
N VAL A 23 3.77 7.99 7.10
CA VAL A 23 3.65 6.52 7.21
C VAL A 23 4.62 5.97 8.25
N VAL A 24 5.89 6.40 8.19
CA VAL A 24 6.92 6.00 9.17
C VAL A 24 6.54 6.45 10.59
N ARG A 25 5.97 7.65 10.74
CA ARG A 25 5.53 8.17 12.04
C ARG A 25 4.42 7.31 12.63
N HIS A 26 3.41 6.96 11.84
CA HIS A 26 2.29 6.11 12.27
C HIS A 26 2.76 4.71 12.65
N LEU A 27 3.63 4.10 11.85
CA LEU A 27 4.24 2.81 12.18
C LEU A 27 5.02 2.84 13.51
N ARG A 28 5.82 3.89 13.73
CA ARG A 28 6.53 4.07 15.01
C ARG A 28 5.58 4.28 16.18
N GLY A 29 4.49 5.03 15.97
CA GLY A 29 3.43 5.22 16.96
C GLY A 29 2.75 3.90 17.33
N ALA A 30 2.61 2.99 16.37
CA ALA A 30 2.10 1.63 16.58
C ALA A 30 3.12 0.64 17.18
N GLY A 31 4.34 1.08 17.54
CA GLY A 31 5.37 0.22 18.13
C GLY A 31 6.26 -0.51 17.11
N SER A 32 6.05 -0.32 15.82
CA SER A 32 6.91 -0.89 14.78
C SER A 32 8.21 -0.10 14.61
N SER A 33 9.30 -0.80 14.28
CA SER A 33 10.58 -0.19 13.87
C SER A 33 10.78 -0.35 12.36
N PRO A 34 10.28 0.58 11.52
CA PRO A 34 10.36 0.43 10.07
C PRO A 34 11.74 0.78 9.51
N ALA A 35 12.15 0.06 8.46
CA ALA A 35 13.26 0.43 7.59
C ALA A 35 12.72 1.13 6.34
N VAL A 36 13.38 2.19 5.87
CA VAL A 36 12.96 2.92 4.66
C VAL A 36 13.97 2.71 3.55
N ARG A 37 13.49 2.41 2.35
CA ARG A 37 14.30 2.31 1.12
C ARG A 37 13.58 2.97 -0.04
N HIS A 38 14.35 3.66 -0.88
CA HIS A 38 13.85 4.10 -2.18
C HIS A 38 13.77 2.92 -3.14
N TYR A 39 12.74 2.85 -3.98
CA TYR A 39 12.47 1.70 -4.86
C TYR A 39 13.62 1.35 -5.82
N THR A 40 14.49 2.30 -6.14
CA THR A 40 15.67 2.06 -6.98
C THR A 40 16.85 1.43 -6.23
N ALA A 41 16.85 1.48 -4.90
CA ALA A 41 17.95 1.07 -4.03
C ALA A 41 17.65 -0.21 -3.23
N ILE A 42 16.49 -0.84 -3.46
CA ILE A 42 16.09 -2.08 -2.77
C ILE A 42 16.90 -3.26 -3.32
N GLY A 43 17.45 -4.07 -2.42
CA GLY A 43 18.08 -5.35 -2.70
C GLY A 43 17.30 -6.54 -2.13
N THR A 44 17.72 -7.76 -2.49
CA THR A 44 17.10 -9.00 -2.00
C THR A 44 17.09 -9.08 -0.48
N HIS A 45 18.18 -8.64 0.17
CA HIS A 45 18.31 -8.67 1.62
C HIS A 45 17.23 -7.85 2.34
N ASP A 46 16.83 -6.70 1.78
CA ASP A 46 15.75 -5.88 2.37
C ASP A 46 14.45 -6.67 2.45
N PHE A 47 14.16 -7.54 1.47
CA PHE A 47 12.99 -8.42 1.50
C PHE A 47 13.17 -9.59 2.45
N GLU A 48 14.34 -10.24 2.49
CA GLU A 48 14.59 -11.39 3.39
C GLU A 48 14.25 -11.05 4.85
N VAL A 49 14.70 -9.89 5.33
CA VAL A 49 14.52 -9.46 6.72
C VAL A 49 13.18 -8.77 7.01
N ALA A 50 12.36 -8.49 6.00
CA ALA A 50 11.11 -7.73 6.15
C ALA A 50 9.91 -8.63 6.44
N ASP A 51 9.28 -8.47 7.60
CA ASP A 51 8.06 -9.20 7.97
C ASP A 51 6.81 -8.70 7.23
N GLY A 52 6.89 -7.51 6.64
CA GLY A 52 5.87 -6.94 5.78
C GLY A 52 6.38 -5.70 5.05
N VAL A 53 5.65 -5.25 4.05
CA VAL A 53 6.07 -4.13 3.18
C VAL A 53 4.94 -3.10 3.03
N ILE A 54 5.28 -1.81 3.07
CA ILE A 54 4.40 -0.72 2.64
C ILE A 54 5.03 0.01 1.45
N LEU A 55 4.32 0.15 0.35
CA LEU A 55 4.69 1.05 -0.76
C LEU A 55 3.92 2.35 -0.60
N CYS A 56 4.65 3.46 -0.46
CA CYS A 56 4.05 4.78 -0.26
C CYS A 56 3.48 5.37 -1.55
N GLY A 57 2.62 6.38 -1.39
CA GLY A 57 2.16 7.22 -2.49
C GLY A 57 3.26 8.13 -3.03
N THR A 58 2.92 8.89 -4.07
CA THR A 58 3.78 9.92 -4.68
C THR A 58 2.97 11.18 -4.96
N ALA A 59 3.65 12.26 -5.34
CA ALA A 59 2.97 13.44 -5.86
C ALA A 59 2.20 13.11 -7.15
N LEU A 60 1.12 13.83 -7.44
CA LEU A 60 0.16 13.50 -8.50
C LEU A 60 0.76 13.19 -9.88
N LYS A 61 1.84 13.89 -10.26
CA LYS A 61 2.52 13.73 -11.57
C LYS A 61 3.79 12.89 -11.51
N ASP A 62 4.14 12.37 -10.33
CA ASP A 62 5.31 11.53 -10.12
C ASP A 62 4.97 10.07 -10.41
N ARG A 63 5.39 9.62 -11.60
CA ARG A 63 5.08 8.29 -12.15
C ARG A 63 6.34 7.51 -12.54
N GLY A 64 7.52 7.95 -12.11
CA GLY A 64 8.80 7.33 -12.51
C GLY A 64 8.90 5.84 -12.12
N PHE A 65 8.17 5.41 -11.09
CA PHE A 65 8.05 4.01 -10.71
C PHE A 65 7.43 3.14 -11.83
N MET A 66 6.49 3.68 -12.61
CA MET A 66 5.80 2.95 -13.69
C MET A 66 6.71 2.65 -14.87
N GLU A 67 7.79 3.41 -15.06
CA GLU A 67 8.76 3.20 -16.14
C GLU A 67 9.66 1.97 -15.91
N ASN A 68 9.64 1.43 -14.69
CA ASN A 68 10.50 0.33 -14.26
C ASN A 68 9.70 -0.84 -13.66
N PRO A 69 8.70 -1.42 -14.36
CA PRO A 69 7.80 -2.42 -13.80
C PRO A 69 8.53 -3.69 -13.36
N GLY A 70 9.70 -4.00 -13.95
CA GLY A 70 10.55 -5.12 -13.55
C GLY A 70 11.00 -5.08 -12.09
N ARG A 71 11.06 -3.89 -11.48
CA ARG A 71 11.43 -3.70 -10.06
C ARG A 71 10.37 -4.18 -9.09
N PHE A 72 9.16 -4.45 -9.55
CA PHE A 72 8.02 -4.87 -8.72
C PHE A 72 7.66 -6.35 -8.88
N ARG A 73 8.48 -7.12 -9.62
CA ARG A 73 8.25 -8.56 -9.81
C ARG A 73 8.28 -9.38 -8.50
N TRP A 74 8.91 -8.84 -7.45
CA TRP A 74 8.99 -9.46 -6.14
C TRP A 74 7.62 -9.68 -5.48
N PHE A 75 6.56 -8.94 -5.87
CA PHE A 75 5.21 -9.18 -5.34
C PHE A 75 4.74 -10.64 -5.52
N HIS A 76 5.21 -11.33 -6.58
CA HIS A 76 4.86 -12.72 -6.86
C HIS A 76 5.58 -13.72 -5.95
N ALA A 77 6.69 -13.32 -5.33
CA ALA A 77 7.54 -14.19 -4.51
C ALA A 77 7.51 -13.81 -3.01
N PHE A 78 6.91 -12.66 -2.66
CA PHE A 78 6.85 -12.19 -1.28
C PHE A 78 5.54 -12.65 -0.63
N GLU A 79 5.63 -13.67 0.21
CA GLU A 79 4.48 -14.35 0.82
C GLU A 79 3.97 -13.68 2.12
N ARG A 80 4.58 -12.56 2.51
CA ARG A 80 4.26 -11.80 3.72
C ARG A 80 3.40 -10.57 3.39
N PRO A 81 2.72 -9.95 4.38
CA PRO A 81 1.78 -8.87 4.10
C PRO A 81 2.40 -7.67 3.39
N VAL A 82 1.64 -7.12 2.44
CA VAL A 82 2.02 -5.92 1.67
C VAL A 82 0.87 -4.94 1.61
N LEU A 83 1.14 -3.65 1.78
CA LEU A 83 0.17 -2.56 1.57
C LEU A 83 0.72 -1.55 0.56
N GLY A 84 0.04 -1.38 -0.57
CA GLY A 84 0.29 -0.30 -1.53
C GLY A 84 -0.62 0.90 -1.28
N ILE A 85 -0.07 2.09 -1.10
CA ILE A 85 -0.79 3.34 -0.87
C ILE A 85 -0.74 4.21 -2.13
N SER A 86 -1.89 4.66 -2.64
CA SER A 86 -2.05 5.48 -3.84
C SER A 86 -1.23 4.90 -5.01
N SER A 87 -0.13 5.54 -5.42
CA SER A 87 0.84 5.02 -6.40
C SER A 87 1.32 3.59 -6.11
N GLY A 88 1.45 3.21 -4.83
CA GLY A 88 1.76 1.83 -4.42
C GLY A 88 0.69 0.82 -4.80
N MET A 89 -0.60 1.18 -4.75
CA MET A 89 -1.69 0.34 -5.25
C MET A 89 -1.61 0.18 -6.76
N LEU A 90 -1.23 1.23 -7.50
CA LEU A 90 -1.04 1.16 -8.95
C LEU A 90 0.13 0.23 -9.31
N ALA A 91 1.26 0.34 -8.60
CA ALA A 91 2.41 -0.54 -8.79
C ALA A 91 2.06 -2.00 -8.51
N LEU A 92 1.31 -2.25 -7.43
CA LEU A 92 0.81 -3.58 -7.08
C LEU A 92 -0.07 -4.14 -8.21
N ALA A 93 -1.12 -3.42 -8.62
CA ALA A 93 -2.02 -3.91 -9.65
C ALA A 93 -1.29 -4.17 -10.99
N ALA A 94 -0.41 -3.26 -11.42
CA ALA A 94 0.36 -3.40 -12.64
C ALA A 94 1.25 -4.66 -12.64
N ALA A 95 1.82 -5.04 -11.49
CA ALA A 95 2.64 -6.24 -11.37
C ALA A 95 1.85 -7.54 -11.61
N PHE A 96 0.53 -7.52 -11.43
CA PHE A 96 -0.38 -8.63 -11.69
C PHE A 96 -1.13 -8.50 -13.03
N GLY A 97 -0.61 -7.68 -13.96
CA GLY A 97 -1.21 -7.47 -15.28
C GLY A 97 -2.41 -6.53 -15.25
N GLY A 98 -2.50 -5.68 -14.22
CA GLY A 98 -3.60 -4.74 -14.05
C GLY A 98 -3.55 -3.54 -14.97
N ASP A 99 -4.71 -3.24 -15.56
CA ASP A 99 -4.93 -1.97 -16.26
C ASP A 99 -5.31 -0.85 -15.29
N ILE A 100 -4.87 0.36 -15.63
CA ILE A 100 -5.31 1.59 -14.98
C ILE A 100 -6.26 2.36 -15.91
N GLU A 101 -7.19 3.09 -15.32
CA GLU A 101 -8.11 3.95 -16.05
C GLU A 101 -8.22 5.34 -15.41
N PRO A 102 -8.54 6.39 -16.19
CA PRO A 102 -8.73 7.74 -15.64
C PRO A 102 -9.83 7.74 -14.56
N CYS A 103 -9.44 8.08 -13.34
CA CYS A 103 -10.33 8.35 -12.22
C CYS A 103 -9.60 9.33 -11.31
N SER A 104 -9.95 10.62 -11.41
CA SER A 104 -9.31 11.64 -10.58
C SER A 104 -10.01 11.76 -9.24
N GLY A 105 -9.20 11.79 -8.19
CA GLY A 105 -9.60 12.01 -6.80
C GLY A 105 -8.65 13.01 -6.17
N ILE A 106 -9.16 14.18 -5.76
CA ILE A 106 -8.39 15.22 -5.08
C ILE A 106 -9.20 15.72 -3.88
N GLY A 107 -8.62 15.60 -2.69
CA GLY A 107 -9.24 16.06 -1.45
C GLY A 107 -10.02 14.98 -0.73
N MET A 108 -10.94 15.41 0.14
CA MET A 108 -11.72 14.49 0.96
C MET A 108 -12.89 13.88 0.17
N THR A 109 -12.99 12.55 0.17
CA THR A 109 -14.08 11.78 -0.46
C THR A 109 -14.63 10.77 0.54
N ASP A 110 -15.95 10.57 0.55
CA ASP A 110 -16.57 9.50 1.32
C ASP A 110 -16.42 8.15 0.61
N LEU A 111 -15.93 7.16 1.35
CA LEU A 111 -15.75 5.79 0.86
C LEU A 111 -16.71 4.84 1.58
N ARG A 112 -17.14 3.83 0.84
CA ARG A 112 -17.97 2.73 1.34
C ARG A 112 -17.21 1.43 1.25
N VAL A 113 -17.17 0.70 2.36
CA VAL A 113 -16.66 -0.66 2.43
C VAL A 113 -17.71 -1.60 1.84
N ILE A 114 -17.30 -2.44 0.89
CA ILE A 114 -18.18 -3.32 0.11
C ILE A 114 -17.89 -4.81 0.31
N ALA A 115 -16.79 -5.14 1.00
CA ALA A 115 -16.46 -6.50 1.39
C ALA A 115 -15.84 -6.52 2.79
N PRO A 116 -16.18 -7.51 3.64
CA PRO A 116 -15.59 -7.63 4.96
C PRO A 116 -14.11 -8.00 4.86
N ASP A 117 -13.28 -7.31 5.62
CA ASP A 117 -11.85 -7.57 5.68
C ASP A 117 -11.29 -7.06 7.02
N PRO A 118 -10.32 -7.76 7.65
CA PRO A 118 -9.69 -7.31 8.89
C PRO A 118 -9.14 -5.88 8.81
N LEU A 119 -8.64 -5.47 7.64
CA LEU A 119 -8.12 -4.12 7.44
C LEU A 119 -9.21 -3.06 7.66
N PHE A 120 -10.47 -3.36 7.30
CA PHE A 120 -11.63 -2.47 7.40
C PHE A 120 -12.62 -2.85 8.51
N ALA A 121 -12.23 -3.74 9.45
CA ALA A 121 -13.10 -4.20 10.53
C ALA A 121 -13.83 -3.06 11.25
N GLY A 122 -15.17 -3.19 11.40
CA GLY A 122 -16.01 -2.19 12.06
C GLY A 122 -16.17 -0.87 11.31
N ARG A 123 -15.81 -0.79 10.03
CA ARG A 123 -16.05 0.37 9.17
C ARG A 123 -17.00 0.00 8.04
N GLU A 124 -18.10 0.73 7.93
CA GLU A 124 -19.01 0.63 6.76
C GLU A 124 -18.75 1.79 5.79
N THR A 125 -18.55 2.99 6.33
CA THR A 125 -18.19 4.19 5.57
C THR A 125 -17.16 5.02 6.33
N PHE A 126 -16.33 5.78 5.60
CA PHE A 126 -15.36 6.71 6.18
C PHE A 126 -14.91 7.75 5.14
N ALA A 127 -14.48 8.92 5.60
CA ALA A 127 -13.90 9.94 4.72
C ALA A 127 -12.39 9.69 4.54
N ALA A 128 -11.91 9.76 3.29
CA ALA A 128 -10.51 9.55 2.95
C ALA A 128 -9.95 10.69 2.10
N TYR A 129 -8.65 10.94 2.25
CA TYR A 129 -7.95 11.93 1.43
C TYR A 129 -7.40 11.25 0.17
N GLU A 130 -7.89 11.68 -0.99
CA GLU A 130 -7.46 11.21 -2.30
C GLU A 130 -6.47 12.20 -2.95
N LEU A 131 -5.46 11.67 -3.63
CA LEU A 131 -4.55 12.42 -4.49
C LEU A 131 -4.07 11.51 -5.64
N HIS A 132 -4.93 11.30 -6.63
CA HIS A 132 -4.63 10.42 -7.77
C HIS A 132 -5.36 10.87 -9.06
N ASP A 133 -4.80 10.50 -10.21
CA ASP A 133 -5.41 10.72 -11.54
C ASP A 133 -6.04 9.46 -12.12
N PHE A 134 -5.67 8.29 -11.60
CA PHE A 134 -6.06 6.99 -12.13
C PHE A 134 -6.56 6.06 -11.03
N ALA A 135 -7.39 5.11 -11.42
CA ALA A 135 -7.75 3.97 -10.60
C ALA A 135 -7.38 2.66 -11.31
N VAL A 136 -7.35 1.58 -10.54
CA VAL A 136 -7.16 0.23 -11.07
C VAL A 136 -8.51 -0.27 -11.58
N ARG A 137 -8.55 -0.78 -12.81
CA ARG A 137 -9.71 -1.52 -13.29
C ARG A 137 -9.75 -2.87 -12.57
N VAL A 138 -10.90 -3.24 -12.00
CA VAL A 138 -11.03 -4.48 -11.23
C VAL A 138 -10.55 -5.68 -12.05
N LEU A 139 -9.59 -6.40 -11.49
CA LEU A 139 -8.99 -7.58 -12.10
C LEU A 139 -9.52 -8.84 -11.43
N ASP A 140 -9.58 -9.93 -12.19
CA ASP A 140 -9.96 -11.23 -11.64
C ASP A 140 -9.06 -11.69 -10.50
N GLY A 141 -7.82 -11.18 -10.37
CA GLY A 141 -6.90 -11.49 -9.26
C GLY A 141 -7.21 -10.79 -7.94
N PHE A 142 -8.06 -9.76 -7.92
CA PHE A 142 -8.31 -8.93 -6.76
C PHE A 142 -9.79 -8.91 -6.35
N ILE A 143 -10.01 -8.71 -5.06
CA ILE A 143 -11.31 -8.45 -4.44
C ILE A 143 -11.37 -6.97 -4.10
N PRO A 144 -12.32 -6.19 -4.64
CA PRO A 144 -12.50 -4.81 -4.23
C PRO A 144 -13.09 -4.77 -2.81
N LEU A 145 -12.46 -3.98 -1.94
CA LEU A 145 -12.81 -3.87 -0.51
C LEU A 145 -13.59 -2.59 -0.21
N ALA A 146 -13.24 -1.48 -0.87
CA ALA A 146 -13.89 -0.20 -0.70
C ALA A 146 -13.99 0.55 -2.04
N VAL A 147 -15.01 1.40 -2.16
CA VAL A 147 -15.29 2.20 -3.36
C VAL A 147 -15.66 3.63 -2.96
N SER A 148 -15.38 4.58 -3.84
CA SER A 148 -16.08 5.87 -3.87
C SER A 148 -17.22 5.79 -4.90
N ASP A 149 -17.95 6.88 -5.08
CA ASP A 149 -18.94 7.00 -6.15
C ASP A 149 -18.32 6.94 -7.56
N ARG A 150 -16.99 7.09 -7.67
CA ARG A 150 -16.27 7.14 -8.95
C ARG A 150 -15.59 5.84 -9.31
N CYS A 151 -14.87 5.22 -8.38
CA CYS A 151 -14.02 4.07 -8.69
C CYS A 151 -13.68 3.24 -7.44
N VAL A 152 -12.99 2.12 -7.66
CA VAL A 152 -12.48 1.28 -6.58
C VAL A 152 -11.34 1.98 -5.84
N GLN A 153 -11.41 1.94 -4.52
CA GLN A 153 -10.54 2.69 -3.62
C GLN A 153 -9.73 1.79 -2.70
N ALA A 154 -10.10 0.53 -2.57
CA ALA A 154 -9.28 -0.48 -1.92
C ALA A 154 -9.45 -1.85 -2.58
N ILE A 155 -8.37 -2.61 -2.66
CA ILE A 155 -8.31 -3.96 -3.20
C ILE A 155 -7.51 -4.88 -2.27
N ARG A 156 -7.82 -6.16 -2.31
CA ARG A 156 -6.97 -7.22 -1.75
C ARG A 156 -6.78 -8.33 -2.77
N HIS A 157 -5.58 -8.86 -2.88
CA HIS A 157 -5.32 -10.02 -3.71
C HIS A 157 -6.06 -11.25 -3.17
N ARG A 158 -6.59 -12.11 -4.06
CA ARG A 158 -7.45 -13.23 -3.65
C ARG A 158 -6.75 -14.24 -2.74
N SER A 159 -5.52 -14.62 -3.10
CA SER A 159 -4.74 -15.65 -2.37
C SER A 159 -3.59 -15.10 -1.53
N LEU A 160 -2.81 -14.16 -2.07
CA LEU A 160 -1.69 -13.51 -1.37
C LEU A 160 -2.13 -12.41 -0.40
N PRO A 161 -1.38 -12.12 0.69
CA PRO A 161 -1.70 -11.08 1.67
C PRO A 161 -1.34 -9.67 1.17
N LEU A 162 -1.74 -9.33 -0.06
CA LEU A 162 -1.43 -8.07 -0.72
C LEU A 162 -2.65 -7.17 -0.73
N TYR A 163 -2.49 -5.95 -0.27
CA TYR A 163 -3.52 -4.93 -0.14
C TYR A 163 -3.11 -3.69 -0.93
N GLY A 164 -4.09 -3.02 -1.52
CA GLY A 164 -3.91 -1.71 -2.15
C GLY A 164 -5.01 -0.77 -1.69
N VAL A 165 -4.66 0.48 -1.39
CA VAL A 165 -5.60 1.58 -1.17
C VAL A 165 -5.22 2.72 -2.10
N LEU A 166 -6.20 3.38 -2.71
CA LEU A 166 -5.98 4.45 -3.68
C LEU A 166 -5.95 5.85 -3.03
N PHE A 167 -6.36 5.91 -1.77
CA PHE A 167 -6.30 7.09 -0.91
C PHE A 167 -5.08 7.04 0.01
N HIS A 168 -4.83 8.13 0.74
CA HIS A 168 -3.70 8.33 1.64
C HIS A 168 -4.12 8.11 3.11
N PRO A 169 -4.02 6.87 3.65
CA PRO A 169 -4.38 6.61 5.03
C PRO A 169 -3.54 7.41 6.02
N GLU A 170 -2.31 7.76 5.69
CA GLU A 170 -1.41 8.54 6.54
C GLU A 170 -1.90 9.95 6.88
N VAL A 171 -2.92 10.46 6.18
CA VAL A 171 -3.48 11.82 6.39
C VAL A 171 -4.70 11.82 7.32
N ARG A 172 -5.57 10.80 7.24
CA ARG A 172 -6.88 10.74 7.93
C ARG A 172 -7.34 9.36 8.38
N ASN A 173 -6.65 8.29 7.96
CA ASN A 173 -7.06 6.91 8.20
C ASN A 173 -5.87 6.07 8.68
N GLU A 174 -5.07 6.61 9.60
CA GLU A 174 -3.86 5.99 10.14
C GLU A 174 -4.15 4.62 10.77
N TRP A 175 -5.37 4.40 11.23
CA TRP A 175 -5.88 3.10 11.70
C TRP A 175 -5.70 1.97 10.67
N ILE A 176 -5.62 2.26 9.36
CA ILE A 176 -5.29 1.27 8.33
C ILE A 176 -3.82 0.84 8.43
N ILE A 177 -2.91 1.79 8.65
CA ILE A 177 -1.48 1.52 8.83
C ILE A 177 -1.25 0.73 10.12
N GLU A 178 -1.96 1.11 11.20
CA GLU A 178 -1.91 0.41 12.50
C GLU A 178 -2.42 -1.03 12.39
N ARG A 179 -3.57 -1.23 11.73
CA ARG A 179 -4.12 -2.58 11.50
C ARG A 179 -3.22 -3.41 10.61
N PHE A 180 -2.64 -2.83 9.57
CA PHE A 180 -1.66 -3.51 8.75
C PHE A 180 -0.43 -3.95 9.56
N ALA A 181 0.06 -3.10 10.47
CA ALA A 181 1.14 -3.48 11.38
C ALA A 181 0.76 -4.69 12.26
N GLY A 182 -0.46 -4.69 12.82
CA GLY A 182 -0.96 -5.84 13.58
C GLY A 182 -1.12 -7.13 12.74
N LEU A 183 -1.46 -7.01 11.46
CA LEU A 183 -1.48 -8.15 10.52
C LEU A 183 -0.08 -8.72 10.29
N VAL A 184 0.93 -7.87 10.16
CA VAL A 184 2.33 -8.28 10.03
C VAL A 184 2.82 -9.02 11.27
N GLU A 185 2.52 -8.51 12.46
CA GLU A 185 2.87 -9.17 13.73
C GLU A 185 2.20 -10.55 13.87
N SER A 186 0.92 -10.63 13.52
CA SER A 186 0.16 -11.89 13.58
C SER A 186 0.69 -12.93 12.60
N ALA A 187 1.11 -12.51 11.40
CA ALA A 187 1.73 -13.40 10.41
C ALA A 187 3.11 -13.91 10.88
N GLY A 188 3.94 -13.04 11.48
CA GLY A 188 5.24 -13.43 12.03
C GLY A 188 5.13 -14.40 13.21
N ALA A 189 4.12 -14.26 14.06
CA ALA A 189 3.87 -15.16 15.19
C ALA A 189 3.39 -16.57 14.76
N SER A 190 2.89 -16.71 13.53
CA SER A 190 2.38 -17.98 12.99
C SER A 190 3.41 -18.85 12.30
N ILE A 191 4.68 -18.41 12.19
CA ILE A 191 5.80 -19.25 11.76
C ILE A 191 6.31 -19.97 13.02
N PRO A 192 6.06 -21.28 13.20
CA PRO A 192 6.64 -22.01 14.32
C PRO A 192 8.16 -21.95 14.15
N GLY A 193 8.87 -21.58 15.22
CA GLY A 193 10.31 -21.81 15.28
C GLY A 193 10.58 -23.29 14.95
N ASP A 194 11.45 -23.51 13.97
CA ASP A 194 11.97 -24.83 13.63
C ASP A 194 12.53 -25.49 14.92
N PRO A 195 12.18 -26.75 15.23
CA PRO A 195 12.58 -27.44 16.46
C PRO A 195 14.09 -27.64 16.62
#